data_AF-A0A5A7X2X0-F1
#
_entry.id   AF-A0A5A7X2X0-F1
#
_cell.length_a   1.000
_cell.length_b   1.000
_cell.length_c   1.000
_cell.angle_alpha   90.00
_cell.angle_beta   90.00
_cell.angle_gamma   90.00
#
_symmetry.space_group_name_H-M   'P 1'
#
loop_
_entity.id
_entity.type
_entity.pdbx_description
1 polymer ?
#
loop_
_entity_poly.entity_id
_entity_poly.type
_entity_poly.pdbx_seq_one_letter_code
_entity_poly.pdbx_strand_id
1 'polypeptide(L)'
;MPRWTIVNDAPQPPTADEYRERDERARVDARARYRDHLAVVLSARGVEQATELAEVTVDALTEWRYVDTGERCRCSCHPSLPSSDRHDYGFDCTCTHTPEQRRESFRGALNEIREYWQSPEAKQNKAANQAAEAELQNWLTRDPGVVVHSHGGWAPEQWQGEVDGHSFYFRERHDDWYIEIDIRPTGRFVNAIVGRDDDGTTRHRQKEVRQGDVIASGTIAVDDYGATVVERAQFIVTTIRDHLRRKACTHHPDKHGSVSAVLGTAVLWCPDCGTRLPAK
;
A
#
# COMPACT_ATOMS: atom_id res chain seq x y z
N MET A 1 -25.41 14.07 -4.47
CA MET A 1 -24.86 14.34 -3.12
C MET A 1 -24.34 13.03 -2.55
N PRO A 2 -23.03 12.83 -2.41
CA PRO A 2 -22.50 11.72 -1.63
C PRO A 2 -22.58 12.09 -0.14
N ARG A 3 -23.13 11.16 0.64
CA ARG A 3 -23.32 11.25 2.09
C ARG A 3 -22.01 10.82 2.75
N TRP A 4 -21.25 11.78 3.29
CA TRP A 4 -20.03 11.47 4.04
C TRP A 4 -20.39 11.00 5.44
N THR A 5 -20.11 9.73 5.72
CA THR A 5 -20.20 9.15 7.06
C THR A 5 -18.99 9.63 7.86
N ILE A 6 -19.23 10.35 8.95
CA ILE A 6 -18.21 10.63 9.97
C ILE A 6 -17.91 9.29 10.64
N VAL A 7 -16.74 8.70 10.35
CA VAL A 7 -16.23 7.54 11.09
C VAL A 7 -15.48 8.08 12.30
N ASN A 8 -16.18 8.26 13.42
CA ASN A 8 -15.55 8.41 14.73
C ASN A 8 -15.20 7.03 15.29
N ASP A 9 -14.06 6.99 15.99
CA ASP A 9 -13.43 5.85 16.67
C ASP A 9 -13.03 4.69 15.76
N ALA A 10 -11.88 4.84 15.10
CA ALA A 10 -11.14 3.67 14.62
C ALA A 10 -10.92 2.73 15.82
N PRO A 11 -11.46 1.49 15.80
CA PRO A 11 -11.25 0.54 16.88
C PRO A 11 -9.76 0.40 17.14
N GLN A 12 -9.37 0.28 18.42
CA GLN A 12 -7.99 -0.04 18.75
C GLN A 12 -7.56 -1.24 17.90
N PRO A 13 -6.38 -1.19 17.26
CA PRO A 13 -5.90 -2.32 16.49
C PRO A 13 -5.88 -3.54 17.42
N PRO A 14 -6.37 -4.70 16.95
CA PRO A 14 -6.44 -5.90 17.77
C PRO A 14 -5.04 -6.22 18.32
N THR A 15 -5.01 -6.65 19.57
CA THR A 15 -3.79 -7.18 20.19
C THR A 15 -3.27 -8.37 19.38
N ALA A 16 -2.00 -8.72 19.57
CA ALA A 16 -1.39 -9.85 18.85
C ALA A 16 -2.12 -11.18 19.14
N ASP A 17 -2.67 -11.35 20.35
CA ASP A 17 -3.50 -12.50 20.72
C ASP A 17 -4.85 -12.49 20.00
N GLU A 18 -5.57 -11.38 20.03
CA GLU A 18 -6.86 -11.25 19.32
C GLU A 18 -6.70 -11.43 17.81
N TYR A 19 -5.59 -10.97 17.23
CA TYR A 19 -5.26 -11.19 15.84
C TYR A 19 -5.03 -12.68 15.54
N ARG A 20 -4.25 -13.38 16.39
CA ARG A 20 -4.02 -14.83 16.25
C ARG A 20 -5.31 -15.63 16.35
N GLU A 21 -6.15 -15.32 17.32
CA GLU A 21 -7.44 -16.00 17.47
C GLU A 21 -8.36 -15.73 16.28
N ARG A 22 -8.41 -14.50 15.78
CA ARG A 22 -9.20 -14.14 14.61
C ARG A 22 -8.74 -14.90 13.37
N ASP A 23 -7.42 -14.96 13.15
CA ASP A 23 -6.82 -15.66 12.03
C ASP A 23 -7.13 -17.16 12.08
N GLU A 24 -6.99 -17.78 13.26
CA GLU A 24 -7.31 -19.20 13.46
C GLU A 24 -8.80 -19.50 13.24
N ARG A 25 -9.71 -18.62 13.72
CA ARG A 25 -11.14 -18.73 13.43
C ARG A 25 -11.44 -18.65 11.93
N ALA A 26 -10.91 -17.62 11.26
CA ALA A 26 -11.12 -17.43 9.83
C ALA A 26 -10.61 -18.63 9.02
N ARG A 27 -9.50 -19.23 9.45
CA ARG A 27 -8.93 -20.43 8.85
C ARG A 27 -9.82 -21.66 9.04
N VAL A 28 -10.29 -21.93 10.25
CA VAL A 28 -11.19 -23.07 10.54
C VAL A 28 -12.48 -22.95 9.73
N ASP A 29 -13.05 -21.74 9.67
CA ASP A 29 -14.26 -21.46 8.89
C ASP A 29 -14.01 -21.65 7.38
N ALA A 30 -12.90 -21.15 6.85
CA ALA A 30 -12.53 -21.33 5.44
C ALA A 30 -12.30 -22.81 5.10
N ARG A 31 -11.60 -23.56 5.97
CA ARG A 31 -11.37 -25.01 5.81
C ARG A 31 -12.69 -25.77 5.73
N ALA A 32 -13.62 -25.51 6.65
CA ALA A 32 -14.93 -26.16 6.67
C ALA A 32 -15.69 -25.89 5.36
N ARG A 33 -15.72 -24.62 4.91
CA ARG A 33 -16.38 -24.23 3.65
C ARG A 33 -15.79 -24.94 2.43
N TYR A 34 -14.46 -25.02 2.32
CA TYR A 34 -13.80 -25.71 1.21
C TYR A 34 -14.05 -27.21 1.23
N ARG A 35 -13.96 -27.84 2.41
CA ARG A 35 -14.27 -29.26 2.59
C ARG A 35 -15.71 -29.56 2.13
N ASP A 36 -16.68 -28.79 2.61
CA ASP A 36 -18.09 -28.99 2.27
C ASP A 36 -18.34 -28.81 0.78
N HIS A 37 -17.72 -27.78 0.18
CA HIS A 37 -17.77 -27.57 -1.27
C HIS A 37 -17.20 -28.76 -2.06
N LEU A 38 -16.00 -29.23 -1.70
CA LEU A 38 -15.37 -30.36 -2.37
C LEU A 38 -16.16 -31.66 -2.19
N ALA A 39 -16.70 -31.91 -1.00
CA ALA A 39 -17.52 -33.09 -0.74
C ALA A 39 -18.76 -33.13 -1.65
N VAL A 40 -19.43 -31.97 -1.85
CA VAL A 40 -20.56 -31.86 -2.79
C VAL A 40 -20.12 -32.12 -4.22
N VAL A 41 -19.02 -31.51 -4.68
CA VAL A 41 -18.52 -31.67 -6.06
C VAL A 41 -18.09 -33.12 -6.34
N LEU A 42 -17.38 -33.75 -5.40
CA LEU A 42 -16.91 -35.12 -5.50
C LEU A 42 -18.09 -36.11 -5.49
N SER A 43 -19.08 -35.90 -4.62
CA SER A 43 -20.29 -36.72 -4.58
C SER A 43 -21.07 -36.66 -5.90
N ALA A 44 -21.21 -35.45 -6.47
CA ALA A 44 -21.88 -35.25 -7.75
C ALA A 44 -21.17 -35.96 -8.93
N ARG A 45 -19.88 -36.26 -8.78
CA ARG A 45 -19.08 -37.01 -9.75
C ARG A 45 -19.02 -38.51 -9.48
N GLY A 46 -19.78 -39.00 -8.50
CA GLY A 46 -19.84 -40.42 -8.17
C GLY A 46 -18.61 -40.94 -7.42
N VAL A 47 -17.84 -40.06 -6.78
CA VAL A 47 -16.70 -40.47 -5.95
C VAL A 47 -17.21 -41.08 -4.65
N GLU A 48 -16.88 -42.33 -4.39
CA GLU A 48 -17.13 -42.98 -3.10
C GLU A 48 -16.30 -42.28 -2.00
N GLN A 49 -16.85 -42.17 -0.78
CA GLN A 49 -16.19 -41.51 0.35
C GLN A 49 -15.80 -40.04 0.07
N ALA A 50 -16.62 -39.33 -0.72
CA ALA A 50 -16.39 -37.94 -1.14
C ALA A 50 -16.04 -36.98 0.01
N THR A 51 -16.63 -37.14 1.19
CA THR A 51 -16.33 -36.32 2.38
C THR A 51 -14.92 -36.56 2.91
N GLU A 52 -14.48 -37.81 2.99
CA GLU A 52 -13.14 -38.17 3.47
C GLU A 52 -12.07 -37.71 2.48
N LEU A 53 -12.32 -37.90 1.18
CA LEU A 53 -11.42 -37.40 0.15
C LEU A 53 -11.35 -35.87 0.15
N ALA A 54 -12.48 -35.18 0.37
CA ALA A 54 -12.50 -33.72 0.49
C ALA A 54 -11.65 -33.25 1.68
N GLU A 55 -11.73 -33.92 2.83
CA GLU A 55 -10.92 -33.60 4.00
C GLU A 55 -9.42 -33.77 3.72
N VAL A 56 -9.01 -34.93 3.21
CA VAL A 56 -7.60 -35.19 2.87
C VAL A 56 -7.08 -34.21 1.82
N THR A 57 -7.91 -33.86 0.83
CA THR A 57 -7.54 -32.91 -0.23
C THR A 57 -7.32 -31.51 0.33
N VAL A 58 -8.21 -31.02 1.19
CA VAL A 58 -8.06 -29.69 1.80
C VAL A 58 -6.81 -29.64 2.67
N ASP A 59 -6.55 -30.68 3.46
CA ASP A 59 -5.36 -30.72 4.31
C ASP A 59 -4.08 -30.78 3.47
N ALA A 60 -4.04 -31.62 2.43
CA ALA A 60 -2.88 -31.71 1.53
C ALA A 60 -2.57 -30.38 0.83
N LEU A 61 -3.60 -29.57 0.53
CA LEU A 61 -3.42 -28.28 -0.15
C LEU A 61 -3.12 -27.12 0.80
N THR A 62 -3.55 -27.20 2.07
CA THR A 62 -3.60 -26.02 2.96
C THR A 62 -2.80 -26.18 4.27
N GLU A 63 -2.53 -27.40 4.74
CA GLU A 63 -1.87 -27.67 6.03
C GLU A 63 -0.37 -27.96 5.86
N TRP A 64 0.35 -27.04 5.22
CA TRP A 64 1.80 -27.12 5.05
C TRP A 64 2.54 -26.90 6.36
N ARG A 65 3.65 -27.62 6.57
CA ARG A 65 4.49 -27.55 7.78
C ARG A 65 5.94 -27.37 7.42
N TYR A 66 6.66 -26.64 8.26
CA TYR A 66 8.11 -26.54 8.18
C TYR A 66 8.73 -27.92 8.43
N VAL A 67 9.58 -28.38 7.52
CA VAL A 67 10.21 -29.71 7.61
C VAL A 67 11.05 -29.90 8.88
N ASP A 68 11.61 -28.81 9.42
CA ASP A 68 12.50 -28.84 10.58
C ASP A 68 11.79 -28.71 11.93
N THR A 69 10.69 -27.96 12.01
CA THR A 69 9.98 -27.73 13.29
C THR A 69 8.65 -28.47 13.39
N GLY A 70 8.08 -28.91 12.26
CA GLY A 70 6.71 -29.41 12.18
C GLY A 70 5.64 -28.35 12.43
N GLU A 71 6.03 -27.10 12.72
CA GLU A 71 5.10 -25.98 12.86
C GLU A 71 4.44 -25.65 11.52
N ARG A 72 3.22 -25.14 11.57
CA ARG A 72 2.49 -24.75 10.36
C ARG A 72 3.23 -23.64 9.61
N CYS A 73 3.32 -23.79 8.29
CA CYS A 73 3.82 -22.78 7.40
C CYS A 73 2.93 -21.52 7.44
N ARG A 74 3.54 -20.35 7.50
CA ARG A 74 2.83 -19.05 7.50
C ARG A 74 2.98 -18.28 6.18
N CYS A 75 3.54 -18.92 5.16
CA CYS A 75 3.71 -18.29 3.85
C CYS A 75 2.36 -18.19 3.15
N SER A 76 2.11 -17.06 2.50
CA SER A 76 0.94 -16.85 1.66
C SER A 76 1.04 -17.50 0.27
N CYS A 77 2.04 -18.36 0.05
CA CYS A 77 2.32 -19.00 -1.24
C CYS A 77 1.43 -20.22 -1.52
N HIS A 78 0.62 -20.64 -0.55
CA HIS A 78 -0.37 -21.71 -0.67
C HIS A 78 -1.76 -21.11 -0.39
N PRO A 79 -2.87 -21.75 -0.76
CA PRO A 79 -3.31 -22.22 -2.06
C PRO A 79 -4.03 -21.09 -2.81
N SER A 80 -3.29 -20.48 -3.74
CA SER A 80 -3.85 -20.05 -5.02
C SER A 80 -3.00 -20.77 -6.07
N LEU A 81 -3.60 -21.26 -7.16
CA LEU A 81 -2.78 -21.61 -8.33
C LEU A 81 -2.13 -20.30 -8.76
N PRO A 82 -0.79 -20.15 -8.66
CA PRO A 82 -0.19 -18.87 -8.95
C PRO A 82 -0.35 -18.57 -10.45
N SER A 83 -0.53 -17.29 -10.78
CA SER A 83 -0.52 -16.82 -12.17
C SER A 83 0.89 -16.80 -12.78
N SER A 84 1.89 -17.26 -12.02
CA SER A 84 3.29 -17.42 -12.44
C SER A 84 3.88 -18.69 -11.82
N ASP A 85 5.00 -19.16 -12.38
CA ASP A 85 5.80 -20.29 -11.89
C ASP A 85 6.60 -19.97 -10.60
N ARG A 86 6.30 -18.85 -9.94
CA ARG A 86 7.01 -18.40 -8.73
C ARG A 86 6.88 -19.45 -7.63
N HIS A 87 8.02 -19.86 -7.05
CA HIS A 87 8.13 -20.93 -6.05
C HIS A 87 7.64 -22.30 -6.53
N ASP A 88 7.71 -22.58 -7.84
CA ASP A 88 7.26 -23.84 -8.44
C ASP A 88 5.84 -24.22 -7.98
N TYR A 89 4.88 -23.31 -8.12
CA TYR A 89 3.49 -23.53 -7.68
C TYR A 89 3.32 -23.83 -6.18
N GLY A 90 4.32 -23.47 -5.36
CA GLY A 90 4.38 -23.78 -3.93
C GLY A 90 5.08 -25.10 -3.60
N PHE A 91 5.49 -25.90 -4.58
CA PHE A 91 6.26 -27.13 -4.38
C PHE A 91 7.70 -26.84 -3.91
N ASP A 92 8.28 -25.73 -4.37
CA ASP A 92 9.59 -25.23 -3.91
C ASP A 92 9.44 -24.11 -2.87
N CYS A 93 8.45 -24.22 -1.98
CA CYS A 93 8.31 -23.27 -0.88
C CYS A 93 9.41 -23.49 0.17
N THR A 94 9.93 -22.40 0.74
CA THR A 94 10.95 -22.43 1.81
C THR A 94 10.58 -23.31 3.02
N CYS A 95 9.29 -23.63 3.23
CA CYS A 95 8.86 -24.52 4.29
C CYS A 95 9.24 -26.00 4.08
N THR A 96 9.46 -26.42 2.83
CA THR A 96 9.89 -27.79 2.49
C THR A 96 11.41 -27.96 2.57
N HIS A 97 12.16 -26.86 2.68
CA HIS A 97 13.62 -26.85 2.70
C HIS A 97 14.18 -27.05 4.11
N THR A 98 15.25 -27.84 4.22
CA THR A 98 16.05 -27.93 5.45
C THR A 98 16.75 -26.60 5.75
N PRO A 99 17.18 -26.35 7.00
CA PRO A 99 17.95 -25.16 7.34
C PRO A 99 19.16 -24.93 6.42
N GLU A 100 19.86 -25.99 6.02
CA GLU A 100 21.02 -25.94 5.12
C GLU A 100 20.63 -25.51 3.71
N GLN A 101 19.56 -26.09 3.15
CA GLN A 101 19.02 -25.73 1.83
C GLN A 101 18.56 -24.27 1.78
N ARG A 102 17.94 -23.77 2.87
CA ARG A 102 17.56 -22.36 2.99
C ARG A 102 18.78 -21.44 2.99
N ARG A 103 19.84 -21.80 3.73
CA ARG A 103 21.10 -21.04 3.75
C ARG A 103 21.79 -21.04 2.38
N GLU A 104 21.76 -22.16 1.67
CA GLU A 104 22.31 -22.26 0.32
C GLU A 104 21.53 -21.41 -0.68
N SER A 105 20.19 -21.55 -0.72
CA SER A 105 19.31 -20.75 -1.58
C SER A 105 19.48 -19.26 -1.33
N PHE A 106 19.56 -18.85 -0.05
CA PHE A 106 19.81 -17.46 0.31
C PHE A 106 21.18 -16.96 -0.16
N ARG A 107 22.24 -17.77 -0.04
CA ARG A 107 23.56 -17.42 -0.57
C ARG A 107 23.55 -17.33 -2.11
N GLY A 108 22.86 -18.23 -2.78
CA GLY A 108 22.64 -18.20 -4.23
C GLY A 108 21.98 -16.90 -4.66
N ALA A 109 20.84 -16.55 -4.05
CA ALA A 109 20.13 -15.30 -4.32
C ALA A 109 21.01 -14.06 -4.07
N LEU A 110 21.82 -14.04 -3.00
CA LEU A 110 22.76 -12.93 -2.76
C LEU A 110 23.84 -12.83 -3.83
N ASN A 111 24.32 -13.96 -4.35
CA ASN A 111 25.30 -13.98 -5.44
C ASN A 111 24.67 -13.47 -6.74
N GLU A 112 23.46 -13.93 -7.09
CA GLU A 112 22.71 -13.45 -8.26
C GLU A 112 22.47 -11.94 -8.19
N ILE A 113 22.05 -11.42 -7.03
CA ILE A 113 21.89 -9.98 -6.81
C ILE A 113 23.23 -9.26 -7.03
N ARG A 114 24.33 -9.81 -6.53
CA ARG A 114 25.67 -9.21 -6.71
C ARG A 114 26.09 -9.20 -8.17
N GLU A 115 25.88 -10.31 -8.89
CA GLU A 115 26.15 -10.43 -10.32
C GLU A 115 25.31 -9.43 -11.13
N TYR A 116 24.01 -9.34 -10.83
CA TYR A 116 23.12 -8.35 -11.43
C TYR A 116 23.67 -6.93 -11.23
N TRP A 117 24.03 -6.53 -10.01
CA TRP A 117 24.56 -5.18 -9.76
C TRP A 117 25.90 -4.89 -10.45
N GLN A 118 26.63 -5.91 -10.89
CA GLN A 118 27.85 -5.77 -11.70
C GLN A 118 27.57 -5.74 -13.21
N SER A 119 26.38 -6.14 -13.64
CA SER A 119 25.97 -6.24 -15.04
C SER A 119 25.89 -4.87 -15.75
N PRO A 120 26.00 -4.84 -17.09
CA PRO A 120 25.72 -3.64 -17.88
C PRO A 120 24.30 -3.10 -17.69
N GLU A 121 23.32 -3.99 -17.54
CA GLU A 121 21.91 -3.64 -17.32
C GLU A 121 21.73 -2.83 -16.03
N ALA A 122 22.31 -3.30 -14.91
CA ALA A 122 22.24 -2.56 -13.65
C ALA A 122 22.94 -1.19 -13.74
N LYS A 123 24.03 -1.09 -14.50
CA LYS A 123 24.70 0.20 -14.75
C LYS A 123 23.79 1.15 -15.56
N GLN A 124 23.11 0.64 -16.57
CA GLN A 124 22.16 1.41 -17.36
C GLN A 124 20.98 1.88 -16.52
N ASN A 125 20.38 1.00 -15.72
CA ASN A 125 19.29 1.34 -14.80
C ASN A 125 19.73 2.38 -13.77
N LYS A 126 20.94 2.26 -13.22
CA LYS A 126 21.50 3.27 -12.32
C LYS A 126 21.67 4.63 -13.01
N ALA A 127 22.19 4.65 -14.24
CA ALA A 127 22.36 5.89 -15.00
C ALA A 127 21.00 6.54 -15.33
N ALA A 128 20.00 5.75 -15.70
CA ALA A 128 18.63 6.23 -15.94
C ALA A 128 18.02 6.84 -14.66
N ASN A 129 18.15 6.17 -13.52
CA ASN A 129 17.67 6.69 -12.23
C ASN A 129 18.37 7.99 -11.84
N GLN A 130 19.68 8.11 -12.08
CA GLN A 130 20.43 9.35 -11.83
C GLN A 130 20.00 10.49 -12.75
N ALA A 131 19.71 10.20 -14.02
CA ALA A 131 19.19 11.19 -14.96
C ALA A 131 17.80 11.68 -14.55
N ALA A 132 16.90 10.76 -14.18
CA ALA A 132 15.56 11.10 -13.69
C ALA A 132 15.62 11.94 -12.40
N GLU A 133 16.53 11.60 -11.47
CA GLU A 133 16.76 12.40 -10.27
C GLU A 133 17.26 13.81 -10.60
N ALA A 134 18.23 13.94 -11.51
CA ALA A 134 18.73 15.25 -11.94
C ALA A 134 17.63 16.09 -12.61
N GLU A 135 16.74 15.47 -13.38
CA GLU A 135 15.59 16.11 -13.98
C GLU A 135 14.60 16.61 -12.90
N LEU A 136 14.31 15.78 -11.89
CA LEU A 136 13.49 16.17 -10.75
C LEU A 136 14.09 17.37 -10.01
N GLN A 137 15.38 17.35 -9.70
CA GLN A 137 16.04 18.47 -9.03
C GLN A 137 15.96 19.76 -9.87
N ASN A 138 16.19 19.67 -11.18
CA ASN A 138 16.03 20.80 -12.08
C ASN A 138 14.59 21.33 -12.11
N TRP A 139 13.58 20.46 -12.06
CA TRP A 139 12.18 20.88 -11.96
C TRP A 139 11.89 21.57 -10.62
N LEU A 140 12.33 21.00 -9.50
CA LEU A 140 12.15 21.58 -8.16
C LEU A 140 12.73 22.99 -8.04
N THR A 141 13.89 23.28 -8.65
CA THR A 141 14.46 24.65 -8.62
C THR A 141 13.58 25.70 -9.28
N ARG A 142 12.65 25.30 -10.15
CA ARG A 142 11.73 26.20 -10.86
C ARG A 142 10.39 26.37 -10.14
N ASP A 143 10.13 25.57 -9.10
CA ASP A 143 8.86 25.56 -8.39
C ASP A 143 9.04 25.99 -6.92
N PRO A 144 9.00 27.31 -6.64
CA PRO A 144 9.19 27.81 -5.29
C PRO A 144 8.09 27.32 -4.35
N GLY A 145 8.46 26.97 -3.13
CA GLY A 145 7.53 26.45 -2.12
C GLY A 145 7.40 24.93 -2.11
N VAL A 146 8.07 24.21 -3.02
CA VAL A 146 8.11 22.74 -3.02
C VAL A 146 9.45 22.24 -2.50
N VAL A 147 9.41 21.31 -1.55
CA VAL A 147 10.58 20.56 -1.07
C VAL A 147 10.24 19.07 -1.07
N VAL A 148 11.03 18.24 -1.73
CA VAL A 148 10.91 16.78 -1.66
C VAL A 148 12.02 16.25 -0.74
N HIS A 149 11.65 15.64 0.38
CA HIS A 149 12.61 15.05 1.31
C HIS A 149 13.03 13.64 0.91
N SER A 150 12.09 12.86 0.38
CA SER A 150 12.34 11.51 -0.08
C SER A 150 11.26 11.06 -1.05
N HIS A 151 11.65 10.28 -2.04
CA HIS A 151 10.73 9.59 -2.94
C HIS A 151 11.26 8.21 -3.32
N GLY A 152 10.38 7.37 -3.88
CA GLY A 152 10.70 6.05 -4.41
C GLY A 152 9.99 4.90 -3.69
N GLY A 153 10.56 3.70 -3.81
CA GLY A 153 9.88 2.45 -3.46
C GLY A 153 9.25 1.83 -4.71
N TRP A 154 9.41 0.52 -4.86
CA TRP A 154 8.96 -0.21 -6.06
C TRP A 154 7.49 -0.61 -5.97
N ALA A 155 7.03 -0.98 -4.78
CA ALA A 155 5.63 -1.22 -4.43
C ALA A 155 5.57 -1.41 -2.90
N PRO A 156 5.15 -0.41 -2.12
CA PRO A 156 4.56 0.87 -2.55
C PRO A 156 5.56 1.92 -3.04
N GLU A 157 5.17 2.72 -4.04
CA GLU A 157 5.79 4.02 -4.33
C GLU A 157 5.35 5.03 -3.27
N GLN A 158 6.28 5.82 -2.74
CA GLN A 158 6.06 6.75 -1.64
C GLN A 158 6.82 8.05 -1.84
N TRP A 159 6.18 9.17 -1.48
CA TRP A 159 6.79 10.49 -1.52
C TRP A 159 6.51 11.26 -0.23
N GLN A 160 7.51 12.01 0.25
CA GLN A 160 7.42 12.86 1.43
C GLN A 160 8.10 14.19 1.16
N GLY A 161 7.51 15.27 1.65
CA GLY A 161 8.02 16.60 1.43
C GLY A 161 7.14 17.69 2.03
N GLU A 162 7.30 18.90 1.51
CA GLU A 162 6.52 20.09 1.84
C GLU A 162 6.07 20.79 0.56
N VAL A 163 4.84 21.30 0.54
CA VAL A 163 4.29 22.15 -0.52
C VAL A 163 3.64 23.37 0.13
N ASP A 164 4.15 24.56 -0.19
CA ASP A 164 3.67 25.86 0.28
C ASP A 164 3.50 25.94 1.81
N GLY A 165 4.43 25.30 2.55
CA GLY A 165 4.45 25.24 4.02
C GLY A 165 3.67 24.08 4.64
N HIS A 166 3.02 23.24 3.84
CA HIS A 166 2.31 22.05 4.29
C HIS A 166 3.13 20.79 4.03
N SER A 167 3.47 20.06 5.10
CA SER A 167 4.07 18.72 4.95
C SER A 167 3.10 17.78 4.24
N PHE A 168 3.60 16.90 3.38
CA PHE A 168 2.76 15.93 2.67
C PHE A 168 3.35 14.51 2.70
N TYR A 169 2.46 13.54 2.52
CA TYR A 169 2.80 12.15 2.25
C TYR A 169 1.93 11.63 1.12
N PHE A 170 2.56 11.08 0.09
CA PHE A 170 1.89 10.34 -0.97
C PHE A 170 2.29 8.87 -0.89
N ARG A 171 1.34 7.99 -1.19
CA ARG A 171 1.58 6.56 -1.28
C ARG A 171 0.72 5.94 -2.36
N GLU A 172 1.35 5.22 -3.27
CA GLU A 172 0.69 4.31 -4.21
C GLU A 172 0.97 2.87 -3.79
N ARG A 173 -0.08 2.05 -3.77
CA ARG A 173 0.05 0.60 -3.61
C ARG A 173 -1.08 -0.11 -4.33
N HIS A 174 -0.72 -1.07 -5.18
CA HIS A 174 -1.68 -1.90 -5.90
C HIS A 174 -2.62 -1.05 -6.74
N ASP A 175 -2.06 -0.09 -7.47
CA ASP A 175 -2.79 0.81 -8.37
C ASP A 175 -3.68 1.86 -7.67
N ASP A 176 -3.82 1.78 -6.35
CA ASP A 176 -4.51 2.77 -5.52
C ASP A 176 -3.50 3.75 -4.90
N TRP A 177 -3.84 5.03 -4.89
CA TRP A 177 -3.03 6.07 -4.26
C TRP A 177 -3.83 6.99 -3.35
N TYR A 178 -3.14 7.63 -2.41
CA TYR A 178 -3.68 8.72 -1.61
C TYR A 178 -2.61 9.76 -1.26
N ILE A 179 -3.06 10.98 -0.95
CA ILE A 179 -2.24 12.11 -0.49
C ILE A 179 -2.75 12.59 0.86
N GLU A 180 -1.85 12.65 1.84
CA GLU A 180 -2.04 13.30 3.13
C GLU A 180 -1.28 14.62 3.19
N ILE A 181 -1.82 15.61 3.90
CA ILE A 181 -1.09 16.85 4.27
C ILE A 181 -1.12 17.09 5.78
N ASP A 182 -0.25 17.99 6.27
CA ASP A 182 -0.15 18.38 7.68
C ASP A 182 0.15 17.18 8.60
N ILE A 183 1.19 16.43 8.20
CA ILE A 183 1.65 15.19 8.82
C ILE A 183 2.16 15.45 10.25
N ARG A 184 1.38 14.98 11.22
CA ARG A 184 1.61 15.21 12.65
C ARG A 184 1.71 13.90 13.44
N PRO A 185 2.44 13.90 14.56
CA PRO A 185 2.47 12.74 15.44
C PRO A 185 1.08 12.42 15.97
N THR A 186 0.73 11.14 16.03
CA THR A 186 -0.60 10.68 16.49
C THR A 186 -0.61 10.29 17.97
N GLY A 187 0.55 10.27 18.64
CA GLY A 187 0.71 9.68 19.98
C GLY A 187 0.63 8.15 20.00
N ARG A 188 0.39 7.49 18.85
CA ARG A 188 0.39 6.03 18.73
C ARG A 188 1.79 5.54 18.37
N PHE A 189 2.20 4.41 18.92
CA PHE A 189 3.49 3.80 18.64
C PHE A 189 3.31 2.41 18.04
N VAL A 190 4.15 2.08 17.06
CA VAL A 190 4.22 0.75 16.46
C VAL A 190 5.62 0.16 16.62
N ASN A 191 5.69 -1.16 16.76
CA ASN A 191 6.96 -1.88 16.79
C ASN A 191 7.48 -2.05 15.36
N ALA A 192 8.38 -1.16 14.93
CA ALA A 192 9.07 -1.28 13.66
C ALA A 192 10.24 -2.26 13.79
N ILE A 193 10.37 -3.18 12.83
CA ILE A 193 11.56 -4.03 12.71
C ILE A 193 12.71 -3.14 12.22
N VAL A 194 13.79 -3.06 13.01
CA VAL A 194 14.97 -2.25 12.67
C VAL A 194 16.15 -3.09 12.22
N GLY A 195 16.06 -4.41 12.37
CA GLY A 195 17.06 -5.34 11.87
C GLY A 195 16.87 -6.72 12.46
N ARG A 196 17.78 -7.61 12.08
CA ARG A 196 17.90 -8.95 12.64
C ARG A 196 19.32 -9.10 13.17
N ASP A 197 19.46 -9.67 14.37
CA ASP A 197 20.74 -10.01 14.96
C ASP A 197 21.30 -11.29 14.31
N ASP A 198 22.59 -11.53 14.49
CA ASP A 198 23.30 -12.68 13.89
C ASP A 198 22.77 -14.03 14.39
N ASP A 199 22.15 -14.06 15.57
CA ASP A 199 21.47 -15.22 16.15
C ASP A 199 20.05 -15.45 15.56
N GLY A 200 19.61 -14.58 14.66
CA GLY A 200 18.30 -14.63 14.03
C GLY A 200 17.19 -13.94 14.83
N THR A 201 17.49 -13.28 15.95
CA THR A 201 16.51 -12.49 16.72
C THR A 201 16.14 -11.21 15.97
N THR A 202 14.85 -10.88 15.90
CA THR A 202 14.39 -9.64 15.25
C THR A 202 14.43 -8.49 16.25
N ARG A 203 15.15 -7.42 15.91
CA ARG A 203 15.18 -6.21 16.72
C ARG A 203 14.03 -5.30 16.35
N HIS A 204 13.35 -4.83 17.37
CA HIS A 204 12.22 -3.91 17.25
C HIS A 204 12.55 -2.56 17.87
N ARG A 205 12.01 -1.49 17.30
CA ARG A 205 12.02 -0.15 17.89
C ARG A 205 10.61 0.39 17.87
N GLN A 206 10.19 1.04 18.96
CA GLN A 206 8.96 1.82 18.95
C GLN A 206 9.15 3.04 18.05
N LYS A 207 8.32 3.14 17.03
CA LYS A 207 8.23 4.28 16.12
C LYS A 207 6.87 4.92 16.30
N GLU A 208 6.85 6.23 16.55
CA GLU A 208 5.59 6.97 16.59
C GLU A 208 4.97 7.02 15.20
N VAL A 209 3.68 6.72 15.13
CA VAL A 209 2.87 6.83 13.91
C VAL A 209 2.60 8.30 13.67
N ARG A 210 2.90 8.75 12.46
CA ARG A 210 2.58 10.09 11.98
C ARG A 210 1.52 9.98 10.90
N GLN A 211 0.56 10.90 10.91
CA GLN A 211 -0.56 10.90 9.98
C GLN A 211 -1.01 12.33 9.72
N GLY A 212 -1.47 12.62 8.51
CA GLY A 212 -2.08 13.87 8.13
C GLY A 212 -3.55 13.74 7.76
N ASP A 213 -4.08 14.80 7.17
CA ASP A 213 -5.42 14.81 6.60
C ASP A 213 -5.34 14.28 5.16
N VAL A 214 -6.11 13.22 4.85
CA VAL A 214 -6.22 12.73 3.47
C VAL A 214 -7.01 13.75 2.65
N ILE A 215 -6.38 14.33 1.63
CA ILE A 215 -6.97 15.37 0.79
C ILE A 215 -7.44 14.86 -0.57
N ALA A 216 -6.86 13.75 -1.03
CA ALA A 216 -7.17 13.13 -2.30
C ALA A 216 -6.80 11.65 -2.27
N SER A 217 -7.53 10.84 -3.03
CA SER A 217 -7.24 9.44 -3.29
C SER A 217 -7.82 9.04 -4.65
N GLY A 218 -7.24 8.04 -5.28
CA GLY A 218 -7.69 7.57 -6.58
C GLY A 218 -6.91 6.35 -7.05
N THR A 219 -7.00 6.09 -8.35
CA THR A 219 -6.23 5.02 -9.00
C THR A 219 -5.20 5.62 -9.95
N ILE A 220 -4.19 4.83 -10.33
CA ILE A 220 -3.16 5.25 -11.30
C ILE A 220 -3.71 5.52 -12.71
N ALA A 221 -4.98 5.17 -12.98
CA ALA A 221 -5.66 5.42 -14.24
C ALA A 221 -6.22 6.85 -14.37
N VAL A 222 -5.98 7.72 -13.38
CA VAL A 222 -6.36 9.13 -13.45
C VAL A 222 -5.52 9.85 -14.51
N ASP A 223 -6.15 10.75 -15.24
CA ASP A 223 -5.44 11.65 -16.16
C ASP A 223 -4.34 12.40 -15.41
N ASP A 224 -3.24 12.67 -16.11
CA ASP A 224 -2.06 13.37 -15.58
C ASP A 224 -1.40 12.70 -14.35
N TYR A 225 -1.69 11.42 -14.06
CA TYR A 225 -1.02 10.70 -12.96
C TYR A 225 0.51 10.80 -13.07
N GLY A 226 1.01 10.69 -14.30
CA GLY A 226 2.42 10.82 -14.67
C GLY A 226 3.10 9.47 -14.87
N ALA A 227 3.93 9.38 -15.91
CA ALA A 227 4.75 8.21 -16.24
C ALA A 227 6.22 8.42 -15.84
N THR A 228 6.66 9.67 -15.70
CA THR A 228 8.01 10.01 -15.23
C THR A 228 7.99 10.49 -13.77
N VAL A 229 9.17 10.49 -13.13
CA VAL A 229 9.37 11.02 -11.77
C VAL A 229 8.94 12.49 -11.68
N VAL A 230 9.22 13.29 -12.71
CA VAL A 230 8.84 14.71 -12.76
C VAL A 230 7.33 14.88 -12.92
N GLU A 231 6.70 14.13 -13.83
CA GLU A 231 5.24 14.17 -14.00
C GLU A 231 4.53 13.72 -12.71
N ARG A 232 5.03 12.68 -12.03
CA ARG A 232 4.51 12.24 -10.73
C ARG A 232 4.62 13.35 -9.68
N ALA A 233 5.77 14.03 -9.60
CA ALA A 233 5.94 15.15 -8.68
C ALA A 233 4.97 16.30 -8.99
N GLN A 234 4.80 16.63 -10.29
CA GLN A 234 3.84 17.64 -10.75
C GLN A 234 2.41 17.27 -10.38
N PHE A 235 2.00 16.03 -10.58
CA PHE A 235 0.68 15.51 -10.19
C PHE A 235 0.42 15.72 -8.69
N ILE A 236 1.37 15.31 -7.84
CA ILE A 236 1.26 15.43 -6.37
C ILE A 236 1.15 16.90 -5.97
N VAL A 237 2.08 17.75 -6.45
CA VAL A 237 2.14 19.18 -6.10
C VAL A 237 0.89 19.92 -6.58
N THR A 238 0.43 19.64 -7.81
CA THR A 238 -0.77 20.26 -8.37
C THR A 238 -2.00 19.89 -7.56
N THR A 239 -2.14 18.61 -7.19
CA THR A 239 -3.25 18.13 -6.36
C THR A 239 -3.29 18.83 -5.00
N ILE A 240 -2.13 18.98 -4.35
CA ILE A 240 -2.02 19.69 -3.08
C ILE A 240 -2.39 21.17 -3.25
N ARG A 241 -1.81 21.86 -4.23
CA ARG A 241 -2.08 23.28 -4.48
C ARG A 241 -3.54 23.55 -4.81
N ASP A 242 -4.17 22.69 -5.60
CA ASP A 242 -5.61 22.77 -5.88
C ASP A 242 -6.43 22.63 -4.61
N HIS A 243 -6.09 21.69 -3.74
CA HIS A 243 -6.74 21.55 -2.45
C HIS A 243 -6.59 22.82 -1.59
N LEU A 244 -5.37 23.35 -1.48
CA LEU A 244 -5.09 24.56 -0.68
C LEU A 244 -5.82 25.79 -1.25
N ARG A 245 -5.83 25.98 -2.58
CA ARG A 245 -6.60 27.03 -3.25
C ARG A 245 -8.10 26.91 -2.98
N ARG A 246 -8.67 25.70 -3.01
CA ARG A 246 -10.09 25.47 -2.71
C ARG A 246 -10.45 25.73 -1.25
N LYS A 247 -9.52 25.59 -0.30
CA LYS A 247 -9.77 25.92 1.11
C LYS A 247 -9.83 27.43 1.38
N ALA A 248 -9.17 28.26 0.56
CA ALA A 248 -9.13 29.71 0.69
C ALA A 248 -9.65 30.41 -0.58
N CYS A 249 -10.98 30.52 -0.74
CA CYS A 249 -11.52 31.33 -1.83
C CYS A 249 -11.27 32.82 -1.58
N THR A 250 -10.31 33.40 -2.30
CA THR A 250 -10.04 34.85 -2.33
C THR A 250 -10.70 35.55 -3.53
N HIS A 251 -11.39 34.79 -4.40
CA HIS A 251 -12.07 35.34 -5.57
C HIS A 251 -13.30 36.17 -5.19
N HIS A 252 -13.28 37.43 -5.61
CA HIS A 252 -14.40 38.37 -5.65
C HIS A 252 -15.29 38.44 -4.39
N PRO A 253 -14.73 38.50 -3.16
CA PRO A 253 -15.53 38.65 -1.95
C PRO A 253 -16.44 39.89 -1.98
N ASP A 254 -16.01 40.92 -2.72
CA ASP A 254 -16.72 42.16 -3.01
C ASP A 254 -17.88 42.00 -4.02
N LYS A 255 -17.85 40.99 -4.91
CA LYS A 255 -18.86 40.80 -5.96
C LYS A 255 -19.89 39.72 -5.65
N HIS A 256 -19.74 38.96 -4.56
CA HIS A 256 -20.69 37.91 -4.17
C HIS A 256 -22.13 38.44 -4.02
N GLY A 257 -22.29 39.67 -3.54
CA GLY A 257 -23.61 40.33 -3.43
C GLY A 257 -24.25 40.60 -4.79
N SER A 258 -23.48 41.13 -5.74
CA SER A 258 -23.95 41.42 -7.11
C SER A 258 -24.32 40.15 -7.86
N VAL A 259 -23.56 39.07 -7.71
CA VAL A 259 -23.86 37.77 -8.34
C VAL A 259 -25.10 37.14 -7.72
N SER A 260 -25.26 37.20 -6.39
CA SER A 260 -26.47 36.71 -5.71
C SER A 260 -27.72 37.49 -6.15
N ALA A 261 -27.60 38.79 -6.38
CA ALA A 261 -28.70 39.63 -6.87
C ALA A 261 -29.14 39.26 -8.29
N VAL A 262 -28.19 38.93 -9.19
CA VAL A 262 -28.51 38.46 -10.55
C VAL A 262 -29.17 37.08 -10.53
N LEU A 263 -28.72 36.18 -9.66
CA LEU A 263 -29.22 34.81 -9.57
C LEU A 263 -30.50 34.67 -8.74
N GLY A 264 -30.90 35.71 -8.00
CA GLY A 264 -32.06 35.68 -7.11
C GLY A 264 -31.93 34.71 -5.93
N THR A 265 -30.73 34.23 -5.65
CA THR A 265 -30.43 33.29 -4.56
C THR A 265 -29.01 33.51 -4.05
N ALA A 266 -28.78 33.14 -2.79
CA ALA A 266 -27.45 33.24 -2.20
C ALA A 266 -26.47 32.32 -2.95
N VAL A 267 -25.35 32.89 -3.38
CA VAL A 267 -24.26 32.11 -3.99
C VAL A 267 -23.61 31.28 -2.88
N LEU A 268 -23.93 29.99 -2.84
CA LEU A 268 -23.37 29.05 -1.85
C LEU A 268 -22.00 28.51 -2.28
N TRP A 269 -21.57 28.79 -3.51
CA TRP A 269 -20.36 28.24 -4.13
C TRP A 269 -19.73 29.24 -5.08
N CYS A 270 -18.40 29.41 -5.04
CA CYS A 270 -17.69 30.26 -5.99
C CYS A 270 -17.71 29.63 -7.40
N PRO A 271 -18.12 30.36 -8.47
CA PRO A 271 -18.14 29.82 -9.83
C PRO A 271 -16.75 29.61 -10.43
N ASP A 272 -15.72 30.30 -9.91
CA ASP A 272 -14.35 30.21 -10.43
C ASP A 272 -13.55 29.06 -9.78
N CYS A 273 -13.73 28.83 -8.47
CA CYS A 273 -12.92 27.83 -7.73
C CYS A 273 -13.74 26.71 -7.07
N GLY A 274 -15.07 26.77 -7.11
CA GLY A 274 -15.95 25.71 -6.57
C GLY A 274 -15.96 25.60 -5.04
N THR A 275 -15.34 26.53 -4.30
CA THR A 275 -15.36 26.56 -2.83
C THR A 275 -16.75 26.90 -2.30
N ARG A 276 -17.20 26.19 -1.27
CA ARG A 276 -18.43 26.54 -0.53
C ARG A 276 -18.21 27.85 0.22
N LEU A 277 -19.00 28.87 -0.12
CA LEU A 277 -18.93 30.16 0.56
C LEU A 277 -19.64 30.05 1.92
N PRO A 278 -19.12 30.71 2.98
CA PRO A 278 -19.82 30.77 4.25
C PRO A 278 -21.17 31.46 4.04
N ALA A 279 -22.24 30.84 4.56
CA ALA A 279 -23.55 31.48 4.57
C ALA A 279 -23.46 32.73 5.46
N LYS A 280 -23.80 33.89 4.88
CA LYS A 280 -24.05 35.11 5.66
C LYS A 280 -25.45 35.07 6.24
#